data_AF-R6E3Z7-F1
#
_entry.id   AF-R6E3Z7-F1
#
_cell.length_a   1.000
_cell.length_b   1.000
_cell.length_c   1.000
_cell.angle_alpha   90.00
_cell.angle_beta   90.00
_cell.angle_gamma   90.00
#
_symmetry.space_group_name_H-M   'P 1'
#
loop_
_entity.id
_entity.type
_entity.pdbx_description
1 polymer ?
#
loop_
_entity_poly.entity_id
_entity_poly.type
_entity_poly.pdbx_seq_one_letter_code
_entity_poly.pdbx_strand_id
1 'polypeptide(L)'
;MKQMNSYLALILSAVGAFAITALLGYVIIPWLHKLKFGQTILDIGPKWHKKKQGTPTMGGLMFIIGIFCSAAVVLICYSMTVSRAGLDSSEKTKLWAGLIMALMFGAVGFADDYIKVVKKRNLGLSIIQKTILQLIICAAYLTSLFLAMDKDPYIFIPFVGNVSLGIWFWILGVCVLYGAINAVNFTDGIDGLCSSVTATAAISFIIMAVVHKAFGIGIVSAALLGGCIGFFVWNRYPAKVFMGDTGSMFLGGLVVAIAYAFDCPIILILTGIIYFIEGLSDVIQIGYFKITHGKRIFRMAPIHHHFEMGGWSEKKIDTVFCIVNLVGGIIGILLMYYGGFSR
;
A
#
# COMPACT_ATOMS: atom_id res chain seq x y z
N MET A 1 6.07 -18.36 27.26
CA MET A 1 5.43 -19.13 26.18
C MET A 1 4.48 -18.30 25.30
N LYS A 2 3.44 -17.61 25.82
CA LYS A 2 2.50 -16.85 24.96
C LYS A 2 3.15 -15.75 24.12
N GLN A 3 4.04 -14.94 24.70
CA GLN A 3 4.73 -13.86 23.98
C GLN A 3 5.72 -14.38 22.92
N MET A 4 6.36 -15.53 23.18
CA MET A 4 7.24 -16.22 22.23
C MET A 4 6.47 -16.70 21.00
N ASN A 5 5.22 -17.15 21.18
CA ASN A 5 4.35 -17.56 20.07
C ASN A 5 3.92 -16.37 19.20
N SER A 6 3.74 -15.17 19.78
CA SER A 6 3.41 -13.97 19.02
C SER A 6 4.57 -13.51 18.13
N TYR A 7 5.79 -13.40 18.66
CA TYR A 7 6.96 -13.03 17.84
C TYR A 7 7.23 -14.03 16.72
N LEU A 8 7.09 -15.33 17.01
CA LEU A 8 7.19 -16.38 16.00
C LEU A 8 6.15 -16.19 14.88
N ALA A 9 4.91 -15.81 15.21
CA ALA A 9 3.88 -15.54 14.21
C ALA A 9 4.27 -14.40 13.25
N LEU A 10 4.85 -13.29 13.75
CA LEU A 10 5.34 -12.24 12.86
C LEU A 10 6.45 -12.75 11.93
N ILE A 11 7.43 -13.49 12.47
CA ILE A 11 8.54 -14.03 11.68
C ILE A 11 8.03 -14.98 10.61
N LEU A 12 7.15 -15.93 10.97
CA LEU A 12 6.53 -16.86 10.02
C LEU A 12 5.74 -16.13 8.94
N SER A 13 5.03 -15.06 9.30
CA SER A 13 4.25 -14.28 8.34
C SER A 13 5.15 -13.54 7.34
N ALA A 14 6.24 -12.91 7.81
CA ALA A 14 7.21 -12.24 6.95
C ALA A 14 7.97 -13.23 6.05
N VAL A 15 8.51 -14.31 6.62
CA VAL A 15 9.27 -15.32 5.88
C VAL A 15 8.37 -16.04 4.88
N GLY A 16 7.15 -16.40 5.27
CA GLY A 16 6.17 -17.02 4.39
C GLY A 16 5.81 -16.14 3.19
N ALA A 17 5.51 -14.86 3.43
CA ALA A 17 5.19 -13.92 2.36
C ALA A 17 6.40 -13.70 1.44
N PHE A 18 7.59 -13.51 2.00
CA PHE A 18 8.84 -13.38 1.24
C PHE A 18 9.09 -14.59 0.34
N ALA A 19 9.05 -15.80 0.90
CA ALA A 19 9.35 -17.02 0.18
C ALA A 19 8.35 -17.24 -0.96
N ILE A 20 7.05 -17.12 -0.69
CA ILE A 20 6.01 -17.29 -1.71
C ILE A 20 6.20 -16.25 -2.82
N THR A 21 6.37 -14.97 -2.48
CA THR A 21 6.52 -13.90 -3.48
C THR A 21 7.79 -14.07 -4.31
N ALA A 22 8.94 -14.33 -3.68
CA ALA A 22 10.21 -14.45 -4.38
C ALA A 22 10.21 -15.67 -5.32
N LEU A 23 9.68 -16.81 -4.88
CA LEU A 23 9.61 -18.04 -5.67
C LEU A 23 8.61 -17.93 -6.83
N LEU A 24 7.47 -17.26 -6.63
CA LEU A 24 6.50 -17.03 -7.70
C LEU A 24 7.08 -16.22 -8.86
N GLY A 25 8.15 -15.45 -8.65
CA GLY A 25 8.83 -14.72 -9.73
C GLY A 25 9.34 -15.62 -10.85
N TYR A 26 9.79 -16.84 -10.52
CA TYR A 26 10.25 -17.81 -11.53
C TYR A 26 9.13 -18.31 -12.45
N VAL A 27 7.87 -18.25 -12.01
CA VAL A 27 6.70 -18.73 -12.76
C VAL A 27 5.94 -17.57 -13.41
N ILE A 28 5.66 -16.52 -12.64
CA ILE A 28 4.83 -15.39 -13.06
C ILE A 28 5.56 -14.51 -14.07
N ILE A 29 6.85 -14.23 -13.90
CA ILE A 29 7.57 -13.32 -14.82
C ILE A 29 7.63 -13.88 -16.26
N PRO A 30 8.01 -15.16 -16.49
CA PRO A 30 7.95 -15.74 -17.83
C PRO A 30 6.54 -15.76 -18.42
N TRP A 31 5.51 -15.98 -17.60
CA TRP A 31 4.12 -15.94 -18.03
C TRP A 31 3.69 -14.52 -18.46
N LEU A 32 4.04 -13.50 -17.68
CA LEU A 32 3.75 -12.10 -18.02
C LEU A 32 4.49 -11.64 -19.28
N HIS A 33 5.72 -12.10 -19.52
CA HIS A 33 6.43 -11.85 -20.77
C HIS A 33 5.67 -12.40 -21.98
N LYS A 34 5.07 -13.59 -21.87
CA LYS A 34 4.23 -14.16 -22.95
C LYS A 34 2.97 -13.33 -23.19
N LEU A 35 2.34 -12.83 -22.13
CA LEU A 35 1.15 -11.97 -22.23
C LEU A 35 1.44 -10.61 -22.85
N LYS A 36 2.61 -10.03 -22.59
CA LYS A 36 3.03 -8.73 -23.14
C LYS A 36 3.45 -8.80 -24.62
N PHE A 37 3.64 -10.00 -25.16
CA PHE A 37 4.14 -10.19 -26.52
C PHE A 37 3.16 -9.60 -27.55
N GLY A 38 3.62 -8.62 -28.34
CA GLY A 38 2.84 -8.00 -29.42
C GLY A 38 1.95 -6.81 -29.01
N GLN A 39 2.27 -6.11 -27.92
CA GLN A 39 1.75 -4.76 -27.65
C GLN A 39 2.48 -3.70 -28.51
N THR A 40 1.71 -2.84 -29.19
CA THR A 40 2.22 -1.64 -29.86
C THR A 40 2.63 -0.58 -28.83
N ILE A 41 3.82 -0.03 -29.01
CA ILE A 41 4.49 0.84 -28.03
C ILE A 41 3.99 2.28 -28.19
N LEU A 42 3.59 2.92 -27.09
CA LEU A 42 3.26 4.34 -27.06
C LEU A 42 4.45 5.19 -26.60
N ASP A 43 4.54 6.39 -27.18
CA ASP A 43 5.48 7.47 -26.83
C ASP A 43 5.05 8.29 -25.60
N ILE A 44 4.08 7.79 -24.82
CA ILE A 44 3.52 8.49 -23.66
C ILE A 44 4.37 8.18 -22.44
N GLY A 45 5.09 9.19 -21.97
CA GLY A 45 5.95 9.13 -20.79
C GLY A 45 7.29 9.82 -21.05
N PRO A 46 8.09 10.04 -20.01
CA PRO A 46 9.42 10.59 -20.18
C PRO A 46 10.27 9.82 -21.20
N LYS A 47 10.91 10.54 -22.12
CA LYS A 47 11.69 9.94 -23.22
C LYS A 47 12.77 8.95 -22.72
N TRP A 48 13.27 9.13 -21.50
CA TRP A 48 14.28 8.26 -20.88
C TRP A 48 13.73 6.92 -20.38
N HIS A 49 12.42 6.79 -20.13
CA HIS A 49 11.79 5.50 -19.82
C HIS A 49 11.66 4.59 -21.04
N LYS A 50 11.98 5.05 -22.25
CA LYS A 50 12.08 4.17 -23.43
C LYS A 50 13.09 3.03 -23.25
N LYS A 51 14.11 3.19 -22.39
CA LYS A 51 15.04 2.11 -22.05
C LYS A 51 14.42 0.98 -21.22
N LYS A 52 13.25 1.21 -20.61
CA LYS A 52 12.48 0.22 -19.84
C LYS A 52 11.47 -0.54 -20.70
N GLN A 53 11.57 -0.39 -22.02
CA GLN A 53 10.76 -1.15 -22.98
C GLN A 53 11.05 -2.65 -22.86
N GLY A 54 9.99 -3.45 -22.85
CA GLY A 54 10.06 -4.92 -22.73
C GLY A 54 9.72 -5.46 -21.34
N THR A 55 9.94 -4.71 -20.26
CA THR A 55 9.68 -5.19 -18.88
C THR A 55 8.17 -5.39 -18.62
N PRO A 56 7.70 -6.60 -18.25
CA PRO A 56 6.28 -6.90 -18.08
C PRO A 56 5.66 -6.14 -16.91
N THR A 57 4.37 -5.84 -17.00
CA THR A 57 3.56 -5.28 -15.89
C THR A 57 2.71 -6.38 -15.24
N MET A 58 1.95 -6.06 -14.19
CA MET A 58 1.14 -6.99 -13.38
C MET A 58 1.94 -7.91 -12.45
N GLY A 59 3.18 -7.55 -12.14
CA GLY A 59 4.00 -8.24 -11.13
C GLY A 59 3.39 -8.24 -9.72
N GLY A 60 2.43 -7.34 -9.47
CA GLY A 60 1.67 -7.26 -8.22
C GLY A 60 1.07 -8.60 -7.78
N LEU A 61 0.68 -9.46 -8.72
CA LEU A 61 0.17 -10.79 -8.44
C LEU A 61 1.09 -11.62 -7.53
N MET A 62 2.42 -11.47 -7.67
CA MET A 62 3.40 -12.21 -6.87
C MET A 62 3.28 -11.90 -5.38
N PHE A 63 3.21 -10.62 -5.02
CA PHE A 63 3.10 -10.22 -3.61
C PHE A 63 1.67 -10.25 -3.09
N ILE A 64 0.67 -10.06 -3.94
CA ILE A 64 -0.74 -10.25 -3.54
C ILE A 64 -0.94 -11.68 -3.02
N ILE A 65 -0.50 -12.68 -3.79
CA ILE A 65 -0.60 -14.08 -3.39
C ILE A 65 0.23 -14.34 -2.13
N GLY A 66 1.50 -13.91 -2.10
CA GLY A 66 2.37 -14.14 -0.96
C GLY A 66 1.87 -13.51 0.34
N ILE A 67 1.45 -12.24 0.29
CA ILE A 67 0.94 -11.50 1.45
C ILE A 67 -0.38 -12.11 1.92
N PHE A 68 -1.34 -12.33 1.01
CA PHE A 68 -2.66 -12.83 1.41
C PHE A 68 -2.57 -14.25 1.97
N CYS A 69 -1.90 -15.18 1.29
CA CYS A 69 -1.75 -16.55 1.76
C CYS A 69 -1.02 -16.62 3.11
N SER A 70 0.11 -15.90 3.25
CA SER A 70 0.87 -15.90 4.49
C SER A 70 0.10 -15.26 5.66
N ALA A 71 -0.48 -14.08 5.44
CA ALA A 71 -1.27 -13.39 6.47
C ALA A 71 -2.49 -14.21 6.89
N ALA A 72 -3.26 -14.75 5.93
CA ALA A 72 -4.45 -15.54 6.21
C ALA A 72 -4.12 -16.80 7.01
N VAL A 73 -3.14 -17.60 6.57
CA VAL A 73 -2.73 -18.83 7.25
C VAL A 73 -2.25 -18.53 8.67
N VAL A 74 -1.35 -17.54 8.83
CA VAL A 74 -0.81 -17.22 10.15
C VAL A 74 -1.87 -16.62 11.07
N LEU A 75 -2.76 -15.75 10.58
CA LEU A 75 -3.87 -15.22 11.39
C LEU A 75 -4.83 -16.31 11.86
N ILE A 76 -5.18 -17.26 10.98
CA ILE A 76 -6.04 -18.41 11.34
C ILE A 76 -5.34 -19.24 12.41
N CYS A 77 -4.09 -19.67 12.20
CA CYS A 77 -3.33 -20.45 13.17
C CYS A 77 -3.14 -19.71 14.51
N TYR A 78 -2.86 -18.41 14.46
CA TYR A 78 -2.72 -17.57 15.65
C TYR A 78 -4.03 -17.49 16.44
N SER A 79 -5.16 -17.32 15.76
CA SER A 79 -6.48 -17.26 16.38
C SER A 79 -6.91 -18.57 17.04
N MET A 80 -6.50 -19.72 16.49
CA MET A 80 -6.79 -21.04 17.05
C MET A 80 -5.91 -21.35 18.27
N THR A 81 -4.64 -20.94 18.24
CA THR A 81 -3.64 -21.30 19.27
C THR A 81 -3.74 -20.45 20.53
N VAL A 82 -4.18 -19.19 20.42
CA VAL A 82 -4.32 -18.26 21.56
C VAL A 82 -5.75 -18.31 22.11
N SER A 83 -6.21 -19.48 22.56
CA SER A 83 -7.62 -19.78 22.85
C SER A 83 -8.24 -19.12 24.11
N ARG A 84 -7.58 -18.13 24.76
CA ARG A 84 -8.14 -17.37 25.90
C ARG A 84 -7.77 -15.86 25.92
N ALA A 85 -7.00 -15.40 24.94
CA ALA A 85 -6.63 -13.98 24.76
C ALA A 85 -6.61 -13.65 23.25
N GLY A 86 -7.54 -14.26 22.51
CA GLY A 86 -7.60 -14.16 21.06
C GLY A 86 -7.89 -12.74 20.61
N LEU A 87 -7.60 -12.46 19.34
CA LEU A 87 -8.04 -11.25 18.64
C LEU A 87 -9.53 -11.05 18.94
N ASP A 88 -9.88 -9.87 19.47
CA ASP A 88 -11.27 -9.54 19.71
C ASP A 88 -12.07 -9.57 18.40
N SER A 89 -13.39 -9.76 18.48
CA SER A 89 -14.28 -9.79 17.31
C SER A 89 -14.14 -8.53 16.46
N SER A 90 -13.97 -7.36 17.09
CA SER A 90 -13.69 -6.11 16.39
C SER A 90 -12.37 -6.16 15.63
N GLU A 91 -11.29 -6.61 16.28
CA GLU A 91 -9.97 -6.71 15.67
C GLU A 91 -9.95 -7.69 14.50
N LYS A 92 -10.58 -8.86 14.63
CA LYS A 92 -10.71 -9.83 13.53
C LYS A 92 -11.41 -9.21 12.33
N THR A 93 -12.49 -8.46 12.57
CA THR A 93 -13.25 -7.79 11.51
C THR A 93 -12.38 -6.76 10.80
N LYS A 94 -11.66 -5.91 11.54
CA LYS A 94 -10.72 -4.91 10.98
C LYS A 94 -9.65 -5.55 10.09
N LEU A 95 -9.03 -6.65 10.56
CA LEU A 95 -7.96 -7.33 9.82
C LEU A 95 -8.47 -8.03 8.55
N TRP A 96 -9.54 -8.81 8.63
CA TRP A 96 -10.09 -9.50 7.47
C TRP A 96 -10.73 -8.56 6.46
N ALA A 97 -11.51 -7.57 6.93
CA ALA A 97 -12.06 -6.55 6.05
C ALA A 97 -10.95 -5.76 5.35
N GLY A 98 -9.84 -5.48 6.05
CA GLY A 98 -8.66 -4.84 5.50
C GLY A 98 -7.99 -5.65 4.39
N LEU A 99 -7.77 -6.95 4.63
CA LEU A 99 -7.21 -7.88 3.63
C LEU A 99 -8.12 -8.02 2.40
N ILE A 100 -9.44 -8.13 2.62
CA ILE A 100 -10.42 -8.21 1.54
C ILE A 100 -10.46 -6.89 0.76
N MET A 101 -10.45 -5.75 1.43
CA MET A 101 -10.38 -4.45 0.78
C MET A 101 -9.14 -4.34 -0.11
N ALA A 102 -7.96 -4.71 0.41
CA ALA A 102 -6.73 -4.72 -0.38
C ALA A 102 -6.85 -5.61 -1.63
N LEU A 103 -7.38 -6.83 -1.48
CA LEU A 103 -7.65 -7.72 -2.62
C LEU A 103 -8.59 -7.10 -3.65
N MET A 104 -9.66 -6.43 -3.22
CA MET A 104 -10.62 -5.78 -4.12
C MET A 104 -9.99 -4.61 -4.87
N PHE A 105 -9.16 -3.80 -4.21
CA PHE A 105 -8.37 -2.75 -4.90
C PHE A 105 -7.35 -3.35 -5.87
N GLY A 106 -6.69 -4.44 -5.50
CA GLY A 106 -5.83 -5.21 -6.39
C GLY A 106 -6.57 -5.77 -7.60
N ALA A 107 -7.83 -6.20 -7.43
CA ALA A 107 -8.68 -6.67 -8.52
C ALA A 107 -9.09 -5.54 -9.47
N VAL A 108 -9.36 -4.33 -8.97
CA VAL A 108 -9.58 -3.14 -9.82
C VAL A 108 -8.33 -2.82 -10.62
N GLY A 109 -7.15 -2.83 -9.98
CA GLY A 109 -5.88 -2.62 -10.65
C GLY A 109 -5.57 -3.70 -11.69
N PHE A 110 -5.87 -4.97 -11.37
CA PHE A 110 -5.74 -6.09 -12.30
C PHE A 110 -6.65 -5.94 -13.51
N ALA A 111 -7.92 -5.54 -13.31
CA ALA A 111 -8.84 -5.30 -14.41
C ALA A 111 -8.32 -4.20 -15.34
N ASP A 112 -7.75 -3.12 -14.77
CA ASP A 112 -7.16 -2.03 -15.53
C ASP A 112 -5.93 -2.47 -16.35
N ASP A 113 -4.95 -3.11 -15.70
CA ASP A 113 -3.75 -3.63 -16.35
C ASP A 113 -4.08 -4.70 -17.41
N TYR A 114 -5.02 -5.61 -17.10
CA TYR A 114 -5.43 -6.67 -18.02
C TYR A 114 -6.08 -6.11 -19.28
N ILE A 115 -6.91 -5.06 -19.17
CA ILE A 115 -7.49 -4.38 -20.33
C ILE A 115 -6.38 -3.73 -21.18
N LYS A 116 -5.41 -3.07 -20.56
CA LYS A 116 -4.26 -2.46 -21.27
C LYS A 116 -3.43 -3.51 -21.99
N VAL A 117 -3.13 -4.63 -21.32
CA VAL A 117 -2.24 -5.69 -21.84
C VAL A 117 -2.93 -6.58 -22.86
N VAL A 118 -4.05 -7.20 -22.49
CA VAL A 118 -4.66 -8.28 -23.27
C VAL A 118 -5.57 -7.75 -24.37
N LYS A 119 -6.36 -6.69 -24.09
CA LYS A 119 -7.24 -6.11 -25.12
C LYS A 119 -6.50 -5.22 -26.11
N LYS A 120 -5.17 -5.05 -25.95
CA LYS A 120 -4.31 -4.16 -26.76
C LYS A 120 -4.90 -2.76 -26.93
N ARG A 121 -5.62 -2.28 -25.91
CA ARG A 121 -6.20 -0.94 -25.87
C ARG A 121 -5.23 0.00 -25.18
N ASN A 122 -5.15 1.22 -25.70
CA ASN A 122 -4.28 2.27 -25.16
C ASN A 122 -4.75 2.80 -23.79
N LEU A 123 -6.02 2.57 -23.45
CA LEU A 123 -6.64 3.01 -22.21
C LEU A 123 -7.13 1.77 -21.45
N GLY A 124 -6.90 1.78 -20.13
CA GLY A 124 -7.46 0.80 -19.20
C GLY A 124 -8.93 1.05 -18.93
N LEU A 125 -9.35 0.91 -17.68
CA LEU A 125 -10.65 1.37 -17.22
C LEU A 125 -10.79 2.88 -17.44
N SER A 126 -12.00 3.34 -17.72
CA SER A 126 -12.25 4.78 -17.72
C SER A 126 -12.06 5.33 -16.30
N ILE A 127 -11.67 6.61 -16.20
CA ILE A 127 -11.50 7.27 -14.89
C ILE A 127 -12.77 7.11 -14.05
N ILE A 128 -13.95 7.29 -14.66
CA ILE A 128 -15.25 7.14 -13.98
C ILE A 128 -15.46 5.69 -13.49
N GLN A 129 -15.17 4.68 -14.32
CA GLN A 129 -15.30 3.28 -13.92
C GLN A 129 -14.37 2.94 -12.75
N LYS A 130 -13.10 3.35 -12.83
CA LYS A 130 -12.10 3.12 -11.78
C LYS A 130 -12.53 3.81 -10.49
N THR A 131 -12.95 5.07 -10.55
CA THR A 131 -13.41 5.83 -9.38
C THR A 131 -14.67 5.21 -8.75
N ILE A 132 -15.70 4.84 -9.53
CA ILE A 132 -16.93 4.23 -8.97
C ILE A 132 -16.60 2.92 -8.24
N LEU A 133 -15.78 2.04 -8.84
CA LEU A 133 -15.38 0.79 -8.21
C LEU A 133 -14.62 1.03 -6.90
N GLN A 134 -13.66 1.97 -6.89
CA GLN A 134 -12.94 2.34 -5.67
C GLN A 134 -13.89 2.87 -4.58
N LEU A 135 -14.86 3.72 -4.93
CA LEU A 135 -15.82 4.29 -3.97
C LEU A 135 -16.75 3.22 -3.37
N ILE A 136 -17.20 2.24 -4.16
CA ILE A 136 -18.00 1.11 -3.67
C ILE A 136 -17.19 0.29 -2.66
N ILE A 137 -15.91 0.02 -2.95
CA ILE A 137 -15.02 -0.72 -2.05
C ILE A 137 -14.79 0.09 -0.75
N CYS A 138 -14.56 1.41 -0.85
CA CYS A 138 -14.42 2.28 0.33
C CYS A 138 -15.68 2.23 1.20
N ALA A 139 -16.88 2.33 0.61
CA ALA A 139 -18.14 2.29 1.34
C ALA A 139 -18.36 0.94 2.04
N ALA A 140 -18.05 -0.17 1.36
CA ALA A 140 -18.13 -1.50 1.94
C ALA A 140 -17.16 -1.69 3.13
N TYR A 141 -15.91 -1.22 2.99
CA TYR A 141 -14.93 -1.28 4.06
C TYR A 141 -15.32 -0.42 5.26
N LEU A 142 -15.71 0.84 5.04
CA LEU A 142 -16.18 1.71 6.13
C LEU A 142 -17.40 1.13 6.84
N THR A 143 -18.31 0.49 6.11
CA THR A 143 -19.45 -0.22 6.72
C THR A 143 -18.99 -1.36 7.62
N SER A 144 -17.99 -2.14 7.20
CA SER A 144 -17.44 -3.21 8.05
C SER A 144 -16.80 -2.67 9.33
N LEU A 145 -16.11 -1.51 9.26
CA LEU A 145 -15.52 -0.85 10.41
C LEU A 145 -16.59 -0.27 11.35
N PHE A 146 -17.61 0.39 10.78
CA PHE A 146 -18.74 0.91 11.53
C PHE A 146 -19.46 -0.18 12.34
N LEU A 147 -19.65 -1.36 11.74
CA LEU A 147 -20.21 -2.52 12.43
C LEU A 147 -19.25 -3.09 13.49
N ALA A 148 -17.95 -3.09 13.22
CA ALA A 148 -16.93 -3.54 14.17
C ALA A 148 -16.74 -2.59 15.37
N MET A 149 -17.22 -1.35 15.27
CA MET A 149 -17.17 -0.31 16.31
C MET A 149 -18.53 -0.12 16.99
N ASP A 150 -19.39 -1.15 16.99
CA ASP A 150 -20.73 -1.12 17.60
C ASP A 150 -21.58 0.08 17.17
N LYS A 151 -21.39 0.54 15.92
CA LYS A 151 -22.09 1.69 15.30
C LYS A 151 -21.76 3.06 15.91
N ASP A 152 -20.70 3.17 16.71
CA ASP A 152 -20.14 4.44 17.19
C ASP A 152 -18.71 4.61 16.66
N PRO A 153 -18.55 5.06 15.40
CA PRO A 153 -17.24 5.13 14.76
C PRO A 153 -16.39 6.23 15.37
N TYR A 154 -15.17 5.87 15.76
CA TYR A 154 -14.18 6.79 16.29
C TYR A 154 -12.84 6.67 15.56
N ILE A 155 -12.02 7.70 15.72
CA ILE A 155 -10.59 7.63 15.42
C ILE A 155 -9.80 8.01 16.67
N PHE A 156 -8.68 7.34 16.87
CA PHE A 156 -7.69 7.70 17.84
C PHE A 156 -6.81 8.83 17.28
N ILE A 157 -6.72 9.93 18.01
CA ILE A 157 -5.81 11.04 17.74
C ILE A 157 -4.78 11.09 18.88
N PRO A 158 -3.48 10.93 18.58
CA PRO A 158 -2.42 11.02 19.59
C PRO A 158 -2.53 12.31 20.44
N PHE A 159 -2.35 12.18 21.75
CA PHE A 159 -2.52 13.23 22.77
C PHE A 159 -3.95 13.76 23.01
N VAL A 160 -4.91 13.39 22.17
CA VAL A 160 -6.33 13.78 22.31
C VAL A 160 -7.16 12.59 22.81
N GLY A 161 -6.88 11.38 22.32
CA GLY A 161 -7.64 10.17 22.62
C GLY A 161 -8.62 9.81 21.50
N ASN A 162 -9.64 9.02 21.85
CA ASN A 162 -10.67 8.58 20.90
C ASN A 162 -11.68 9.70 20.66
N VAL A 163 -11.85 10.08 19.39
CA VAL A 163 -12.81 11.09 18.94
C VAL A 163 -13.89 10.40 18.12
N SER A 164 -15.13 10.40 18.61
CA SER A 164 -16.29 9.93 17.83
C SER A 164 -16.55 10.89 16.67
N LEU A 165 -16.75 10.33 15.48
CA LEU A 165 -16.87 11.10 14.25
C LEU A 165 -18.32 11.22 13.77
N GLY A 166 -19.23 10.34 14.21
CA GLY A 166 -20.59 10.28 13.68
C GLY A 166 -20.62 10.25 12.15
N ILE A 167 -21.30 11.21 11.52
CA ILE A 167 -21.39 11.31 10.05
C ILE A 167 -20.04 11.60 9.37
N TRP A 168 -19.11 12.27 10.06
CA TRP A 168 -17.80 12.61 9.51
C TRP A 168 -16.92 11.39 9.25
N PHE A 169 -17.22 10.26 9.91
CA PHE A 169 -16.54 8.97 9.65
C PHE A 169 -16.63 8.58 8.17
N TRP A 170 -17.80 8.75 7.56
CA TRP A 170 -18.03 8.37 6.17
C TRP A 170 -17.33 9.34 5.21
N ILE A 171 -17.47 10.65 5.45
CA ILE A 171 -16.91 11.68 4.58
C ILE A 171 -15.38 11.65 4.63
N LEU A 172 -14.80 11.76 5.82
CA LEU A 172 -13.35 11.73 6.01
C LEU A 172 -12.78 10.35 5.66
N GLY A 173 -13.51 9.28 6.00
CA GLY A 173 -13.14 7.91 5.68
C GLY A 173 -12.93 7.70 4.19
N VAL A 174 -13.90 8.09 3.36
CA VAL A 174 -13.80 7.99 1.90
C VAL A 174 -12.67 8.87 1.37
N CYS A 175 -12.54 10.11 1.86
CA CYS A 175 -11.45 11.00 1.42
C CYS A 175 -10.06 10.41 1.70
N VAL A 176 -9.84 9.88 2.92
CA VAL A 176 -8.55 9.28 3.30
C VAL A 176 -8.30 8.00 2.51
N LEU A 177 -9.29 7.09 2.41
CA LEU A 177 -9.15 5.84 1.65
C LEU A 177 -8.85 6.12 0.17
N TYR A 178 -9.68 6.91 -0.49
CA TYR A 178 -9.52 7.22 -1.91
C TYR A 178 -8.22 7.97 -2.18
N GLY A 179 -7.92 8.99 -1.37
CA GLY A 179 -6.72 9.81 -1.53
C GLY A 179 -5.44 9.01 -1.31
N ALA A 180 -5.33 8.30 -0.18
CA ALA A 180 -4.11 7.57 0.17
C ALA A 180 -3.83 6.38 -0.77
N ILE A 181 -4.87 5.65 -1.20
CA ILE A 181 -4.67 4.50 -2.10
C ILE A 181 -4.19 4.97 -3.49
N ASN A 182 -4.77 6.05 -4.03
CA ASN A 182 -4.30 6.61 -5.29
C ASN A 182 -2.90 7.27 -5.14
N ALA A 183 -2.59 7.85 -3.98
CA ALA A 183 -1.25 8.36 -3.71
C ALA A 183 -0.16 7.26 -3.71
N VAL A 184 -0.47 6.08 -3.17
CA VAL A 184 0.42 4.90 -3.28
C VAL A 184 0.56 4.45 -4.74
N ASN A 185 -0.54 4.47 -5.52
CA ASN A 185 -0.50 4.21 -6.97
C ASN A 185 0.41 5.19 -7.71
N PHE A 186 0.39 6.49 -7.38
CA PHE A 186 1.26 7.49 -7.98
C PHE A 186 2.75 7.34 -7.62
N THR A 187 3.05 6.66 -6.53
CA THR A 187 4.44 6.41 -6.09
C THR A 187 5.09 5.29 -6.92
N ASP A 188 4.32 4.49 -7.65
CA ASP A 188 4.81 3.44 -8.57
C ASP A 188 5.25 4.01 -9.94
N GLY A 189 6.20 4.96 -9.92
CA GLY A 189 6.75 5.60 -11.13
C GLY A 189 8.21 5.25 -11.44
N ILE A 190 8.94 4.69 -10.46
CA ILE A 190 10.36 4.35 -10.55
C ILE A 190 10.60 2.91 -10.05
N ASP A 191 11.60 2.23 -10.63
CA ASP A 191 11.97 0.86 -10.27
C ASP A 191 12.25 0.74 -8.77
N GLY A 192 11.50 -0.13 -8.07
CA GLY A 192 11.69 -0.40 -6.66
C GLY A 192 10.99 0.56 -5.70
N LEU A 193 10.67 1.80 -6.12
CA LEU A 193 10.28 2.89 -5.22
C LEU A 193 9.03 2.58 -4.38
N CYS A 194 7.93 2.18 -5.01
CA CYS A 194 6.70 1.90 -4.27
C CYS A 194 6.88 0.71 -3.32
N SER A 195 7.61 -0.34 -3.74
CA SER A 195 7.84 -1.52 -2.90
C SER A 195 8.78 -1.25 -1.74
N SER A 196 9.83 -0.44 -1.93
CA SER A 196 10.81 -0.11 -0.89
C SER A 196 10.21 0.85 0.15
N VAL A 197 9.48 1.88 -0.29
CA VAL A 197 8.73 2.78 0.60
C VAL A 197 7.69 1.99 1.40
N THR A 198 6.96 1.07 0.76
CA THR A 198 6.00 0.20 1.47
C THR A 198 6.68 -0.70 2.49
N ALA A 199 7.85 -1.25 2.19
CA ALA A 199 8.63 -2.02 3.16
C ALA A 199 9.01 -1.18 4.40
N THR A 200 9.43 0.07 4.21
CA THR A 200 9.76 0.96 5.35
C THR A 200 8.52 1.34 6.19
N ALA A 201 7.36 1.53 5.55
CA ALA A 201 6.09 1.72 6.24
C ALA A 201 5.71 0.48 7.05
N ALA A 202 5.86 -0.71 6.47
CA ALA A 202 5.58 -1.99 7.11
C ALA A 202 6.48 -2.23 8.35
N ILE A 203 7.77 -1.89 8.29
CA ILE A 203 8.67 -1.92 9.46
C ILE A 203 8.11 -1.05 10.58
N SER A 204 7.65 0.16 10.25
CA SER A 204 7.09 1.09 11.23
C SER A 204 5.84 0.51 11.90
N PHE A 205 4.93 -0.07 11.12
CA PHE A 205 3.73 -0.73 11.65
C PHE A 205 4.03 -1.98 12.48
N ILE A 206 5.04 -2.79 12.10
CA ILE A 206 5.48 -3.94 12.92
C ILE A 206 5.97 -3.48 14.29
N ILE A 207 6.80 -2.43 14.34
CA ILE A 207 7.31 -1.90 15.60
C ILE A 207 6.17 -1.35 16.45
N MET A 208 5.26 -0.54 15.87
CA MET A 208 4.06 -0.06 16.57
C MET A 208 3.22 -1.23 17.12
N ALA A 209 2.98 -2.25 16.29
CA ALA A 209 2.20 -3.41 16.70
C ALA A 209 2.85 -4.16 17.86
N VAL A 210 4.17 -4.31 17.88
CA VAL A 210 4.90 -4.95 18.98
C VAL A 210 4.84 -4.10 20.25
N VAL A 211 5.08 -2.79 20.14
CA VAL A 211 5.07 -1.86 21.28
C VAL A 211 3.70 -1.84 21.96
N HIS A 212 2.62 -1.85 21.18
CA HIS A 212 1.25 -1.78 21.68
C HIS A 212 0.55 -3.15 21.77
N LYS A 213 1.32 -4.26 21.66
CA LYS A 213 0.81 -5.64 21.75
C LYS A 213 -0.32 -5.97 20.75
N ALA A 214 -0.44 -5.21 19.66
CA ALA A 214 -1.40 -5.40 18.57
C ALA A 214 -0.90 -6.44 17.56
N PHE A 215 -0.63 -7.66 18.03
CA PHE A 215 0.05 -8.69 17.25
C PHE A 215 -0.70 -9.13 15.98
N GLY A 216 -2.04 -9.02 15.93
CA GLY A 216 -2.81 -9.28 14.71
C GLY A 216 -2.45 -8.31 13.58
N ILE A 217 -2.36 -7.01 13.89
CA ILE A 217 -1.88 -6.00 12.95
C ILE A 217 -0.42 -6.25 12.58
N GLY A 218 0.39 -6.65 13.57
CA GLY A 218 1.80 -7.01 13.37
C GLY A 218 2.01 -8.16 12.38
N ILE A 219 1.16 -9.19 12.42
CA ILE A 219 1.18 -10.31 11.46
C ILE A 219 0.93 -9.82 10.04
N VAL A 220 -0.13 -9.01 9.83
CA VAL A 220 -0.43 -8.46 8.50
C VAL A 220 0.68 -7.53 8.00
N SER A 221 1.23 -6.70 8.89
CA SER A 221 2.36 -5.80 8.58
C SER A 221 3.64 -6.58 8.26
N ALA A 222 3.89 -7.70 8.94
CA ALA A 222 5.00 -8.60 8.66
C ALA A 222 4.85 -9.30 7.31
N ALA A 223 3.65 -9.77 6.96
CA ALA A 223 3.36 -10.28 5.62
C ALA A 223 3.62 -9.22 4.55
N LEU A 224 3.14 -7.99 4.76
CA LEU A 224 3.39 -6.86 3.86
C LEU A 224 4.88 -6.62 3.64
N LEU A 225 5.67 -6.56 4.71
CA LEU A 225 7.13 -6.44 4.63
C LEU A 225 7.75 -7.58 3.81
N GLY A 226 7.39 -8.83 4.13
CA GLY A 226 7.90 -10.02 3.44
C GLY A 226 7.58 -9.99 1.94
N GLY A 227 6.34 -9.69 1.57
CA GLY A 227 5.91 -9.59 0.18
C GLY A 227 6.63 -8.48 -0.58
N CYS A 228 6.78 -7.29 0.02
CA CYS A 228 7.54 -6.20 -0.59
C CYS A 228 9.01 -6.55 -0.80
N ILE A 229 9.69 -7.13 0.19
CA ILE A 229 11.10 -7.54 0.06
C ILE A 229 11.23 -8.67 -0.98
N GLY A 230 10.30 -9.63 -1.00
CA GLY A 230 10.30 -10.73 -1.95
C GLY A 230 10.11 -10.24 -3.39
N PHE A 231 9.27 -9.23 -3.60
CA PHE A 231 9.07 -8.59 -4.89
C PHE A 231 10.28 -7.74 -5.30
N PHE A 232 10.90 -7.04 -4.35
CA PHE A 232 12.06 -6.19 -4.58
C PHE A 232 13.26 -6.95 -5.20
N VAL A 233 13.39 -8.26 -4.94
CA VAL A 233 14.37 -9.15 -5.62
C VAL A 233 14.26 -9.07 -7.14
N TRP A 234 13.05 -8.89 -7.66
CA TRP A 234 12.73 -8.85 -9.09
C TRP A 234 12.52 -7.42 -9.62
N ASN A 235 12.14 -6.48 -8.76
CA ASN A 235 11.75 -5.12 -9.14
C ASN A 235 12.85 -4.06 -8.90
N ARG A 236 13.94 -4.38 -8.18
CA ARG A 236 15.10 -3.50 -8.02
C ARG A 236 15.69 -3.10 -9.38
N TYR A 237 16.21 -1.87 -9.48
CA TYR A 237 16.83 -1.38 -10.70
C TYR A 237 18.04 -2.26 -11.15
N PRO A 238 18.10 -2.69 -12.42
CA PRO A 238 17.06 -2.58 -13.46
C PRO A 238 15.94 -3.62 -13.28
N ALA A 239 14.67 -3.18 -13.28
CA ALA A 239 13.53 -4.02 -12.97
C ALA A 239 13.26 -5.11 -14.03
N LYS A 240 13.02 -6.35 -13.55
CA LYS A 240 12.59 -7.49 -14.38
C LYS A 240 11.07 -7.58 -14.54
N VAL A 241 10.32 -6.91 -13.67
CA VAL A 241 8.85 -6.83 -13.70
C VAL A 241 8.39 -5.57 -12.98
N PHE A 242 7.34 -4.92 -13.48
CA PHE A 242 6.64 -3.81 -12.84
C PHE A 242 5.41 -4.30 -12.08
N MET A 243 5.09 -3.68 -10.95
CA MET A 243 3.94 -4.13 -10.15
C MET A 243 2.61 -3.83 -10.84
N GLY A 244 2.53 -2.71 -11.56
CA GLY A 244 1.32 -2.25 -12.25
C GLY A 244 0.28 -1.69 -11.27
N ASP A 245 -0.86 -1.26 -11.82
CA ASP A 245 -2.01 -0.83 -11.02
C ASP A 245 -2.51 -1.97 -10.12
N THR A 246 -2.37 -3.22 -10.58
CA THR A 246 -2.64 -4.44 -9.81
C THR A 246 -1.97 -4.42 -8.45
N GLY A 247 -0.66 -4.16 -8.45
CA GLY A 247 0.14 -4.21 -7.23
C GLY A 247 0.00 -2.96 -6.38
N SER A 248 0.12 -1.79 -7.00
CA SER A 248 0.16 -0.53 -6.25
C SER A 248 -1.17 -0.19 -5.58
N MET A 249 -2.31 -0.51 -6.20
CA MET A 249 -3.62 -0.35 -5.56
C MET A 249 -3.84 -1.34 -4.41
N PHE A 250 -3.34 -2.58 -4.52
CA PHE A 250 -3.36 -3.53 -3.42
C PHE A 250 -2.52 -3.05 -2.23
N LEU A 251 -1.27 -2.60 -2.47
CA LEU A 251 -0.40 -2.08 -1.42
C LEU A 251 -1.01 -0.85 -0.75
N GLY A 252 -1.60 0.05 -1.54
CA GLY A 252 -2.34 1.20 -1.03
C GLY A 252 -3.50 0.77 -0.12
N GLY A 253 -4.34 -0.16 -0.59
CA GLY A 253 -5.44 -0.69 0.20
C GLY A 253 -4.97 -1.31 1.52
N LEU A 254 -3.89 -2.08 1.50
CA LEU A 254 -3.38 -2.76 2.68
C LEU A 254 -2.72 -1.82 3.69
N VAL A 255 -1.90 -0.87 3.23
CA VAL A 255 -1.28 0.15 4.10
C VAL A 255 -2.35 0.98 4.80
N VAL A 256 -3.38 1.41 4.06
CA VAL A 256 -4.49 2.16 4.64
C VAL A 256 -5.28 1.29 5.62
N ALA A 257 -5.58 0.04 5.26
CA ALA A 257 -6.25 -0.90 6.15
C ALA A 257 -5.51 -1.10 7.48
N ILE A 258 -4.18 -1.19 7.46
CA ILE A 258 -3.35 -1.33 8.66
C ILE A 258 -3.50 -0.10 9.56
N ALA A 259 -3.48 1.12 9.00
CA ALA A 259 -3.67 2.35 9.78
C ALA A 259 -5.06 2.46 10.40
N TYR A 260 -6.12 2.02 9.69
CA TYR A 260 -7.46 1.92 10.25
C TYR A 260 -7.58 0.78 11.28
N ALA A 261 -6.81 -0.30 11.14
CA ALA A 261 -6.76 -1.34 12.16
C ALA A 261 -6.14 -0.84 13.47
N PHE A 262 -5.21 0.13 13.41
CA PHE A 262 -4.72 0.88 14.57
C PHE A 262 -5.71 1.92 15.10
N ASP A 263 -6.89 2.06 14.48
CA ASP A 263 -7.86 3.12 14.75
C ASP A 263 -7.28 4.53 14.58
N CYS A 264 -6.11 4.67 13.95
CA CYS A 264 -5.39 5.93 13.82
C CYS A 264 -5.01 6.21 12.35
N PRO A 265 -5.97 6.53 11.46
CA PRO A 265 -5.67 6.77 10.04
C PRO A 265 -4.68 7.91 9.80
N ILE A 266 -4.61 8.89 10.71
CA ILE A 266 -3.69 10.04 10.62
C ILE A 266 -2.22 9.61 10.65
N ILE A 267 -1.90 8.43 11.20
CA ILE A 267 -0.54 7.92 11.23
C ILE A 267 0.06 7.74 9.83
N LEU A 268 -0.79 7.56 8.81
CA LEU A 268 -0.38 7.45 7.40
C LEU A 268 0.41 8.66 6.89
N ILE A 269 0.14 9.86 7.42
CA ILE A 269 0.88 11.07 7.04
C ILE A 269 2.36 10.93 7.41
N LEU A 270 2.67 10.18 8.48
CA LEU A 270 4.02 9.97 8.96
C LEU A 270 4.63 8.68 8.40
N THR A 271 3.94 7.54 8.53
CA THR A 271 4.45 6.24 8.08
C THR A 271 4.45 6.07 6.56
N GLY A 272 3.68 6.91 5.86
CA GLY A 272 3.59 7.01 4.41
C GLY A 272 3.79 8.43 3.92
N ILE A 273 4.72 9.19 4.56
CA ILE A 273 4.98 10.59 4.22
C ILE A 273 5.34 10.78 2.74
N ILE A 274 6.02 9.80 2.13
CA ILE A 274 6.33 9.82 0.71
C ILE A 274 5.06 9.74 -0.12
N TYR A 275 4.12 8.85 0.19
CA TYR A 275 2.83 8.79 -0.51
C TYR A 275 2.11 10.12 -0.40
N PHE A 276 2.09 10.69 0.81
CA PHE A 276 1.43 11.96 1.05
C PHE A 276 2.04 13.09 0.19
N ILE A 277 3.37 13.22 0.16
CA ILE A 277 4.06 14.25 -0.63
C ILE A 277 3.89 13.99 -2.14
N GLU A 278 3.97 12.74 -2.59
CA GLU A 278 3.75 12.36 -4.00
C GLU A 278 2.35 12.76 -4.46
N GLY A 279 1.31 12.32 -3.74
CA GLY A 279 -0.07 12.66 -4.04
C GLY A 279 -0.35 14.16 -3.94
N LEU A 280 0.18 14.83 -2.91
CA LEU A 280 0.01 16.28 -2.74
C LEU A 280 0.70 17.07 -3.86
N SER A 281 1.87 16.62 -4.33
CA SER A 281 2.59 17.28 -5.42
C SER A 281 1.78 17.28 -6.73
N ASP A 282 1.06 16.19 -7.02
CA ASP A 282 0.21 16.08 -8.21
C ASP A 282 -1.02 17.00 -8.10
N VAL A 283 -1.70 17.00 -6.94
CA VAL A 283 -2.84 17.88 -6.69
C VAL A 283 -2.44 19.36 -6.80
N ILE A 284 -1.31 19.74 -6.19
CA ILE A 284 -0.77 21.11 -6.28
C ILE A 284 -0.42 21.45 -7.73
N GLN A 285 0.23 20.55 -8.46
CA GLN A 285 0.62 20.78 -9.84
C GLN A 285 -0.59 21.01 -10.74
N ILE A 286 -1.62 20.17 -10.63
CA ILE A 286 -2.87 20.30 -11.42
C ILE A 286 -3.59 21.61 -11.06
N GLY A 287 -3.71 21.92 -9.77
CA GLY A 287 -4.34 23.16 -9.30
C GLY A 287 -3.60 24.39 -9.82
N TYR A 288 -2.27 24.43 -9.67
CA TYR A 288 -1.44 25.53 -10.11
C TYR A 288 -1.49 25.73 -11.63
N PHE A 289 -1.42 24.65 -12.41
CA PHE A 289 -1.51 24.71 -13.88
C PHE A 289 -2.84 25.31 -14.35
N LYS A 290 -3.95 24.94 -13.69
CA LYS A 290 -5.28 25.50 -13.98
C LYS A 290 -5.39 26.97 -13.59
N ILE A 291 -4.94 27.34 -12.39
CA ILE A 291 -5.02 28.72 -11.88
C ILE A 291 -4.14 29.67 -12.69
N THR A 292 -2.97 29.21 -13.12
CA THR A 292 -2.00 30.04 -13.85
C THR A 292 -2.11 29.94 -15.37
N HIS A 293 -3.11 29.21 -15.87
CA HIS A 293 -3.34 28.96 -17.31
C HIS A 293 -2.10 28.43 -18.05
N GLY A 294 -1.32 27.57 -17.40
CA GLY A 294 -0.25 26.83 -18.07
C GLY A 294 1.12 26.83 -17.39
N LYS A 295 1.31 27.55 -16.27
CA LYS A 295 2.58 27.49 -15.55
C LYS A 295 2.67 26.21 -14.72
N ARG A 296 3.90 25.73 -14.51
CA ARG A 296 4.21 24.53 -13.73
C ARG A 296 5.05 24.92 -12.51
N ILE A 297 4.68 24.45 -11.33
CA ILE A 297 5.43 24.72 -10.09
C ILE A 297 6.55 23.69 -9.89
N PHE A 298 6.25 22.42 -10.07
CA PHE A 298 7.25 21.36 -10.20
C PHE A 298 7.61 21.18 -11.67
N ARG A 299 8.86 20.80 -11.95
CA ARG A 299 9.29 20.50 -13.32
C ARG A 299 8.37 19.42 -13.95
N MET A 300 8.05 18.38 -13.16
CA MET A 300 7.05 17.35 -13.47
C MET A 300 6.47 16.85 -12.14
N ALA A 301 5.19 16.44 -12.14
CA ALA A 301 4.55 15.74 -11.04
C ALA A 301 4.22 14.30 -11.49
N PRO A 302 4.24 13.30 -10.59
CA PRO A 302 4.54 13.38 -9.16
C PRO A 302 6.01 13.77 -8.83
N ILE A 303 6.32 14.04 -7.56
CA ILE A 303 7.55 14.73 -7.15
C ILE A 303 8.82 13.93 -7.46
N HIS A 304 8.77 12.60 -7.55
CA HIS A 304 9.94 11.83 -7.98
C HIS A 304 10.42 12.24 -9.37
N HIS A 305 9.51 12.51 -10.32
CA HIS A 305 9.88 12.98 -11.66
C HIS A 305 10.48 14.40 -11.64
N HIS A 306 10.10 15.24 -10.67
CA HIS A 306 10.77 16.53 -10.47
C HIS A 306 12.26 16.32 -10.16
N PHE A 307 12.60 15.34 -9.32
CA PHE A 307 13.98 15.01 -8.97
C PHE A 307 14.73 14.31 -10.10
N GLU A 308 14.08 13.40 -10.85
CA GLU A 308 14.68 12.79 -12.05
C GLU A 308 15.07 13.85 -13.08
N MET A 309 14.17 14.79 -13.39
CA MET A 309 14.49 15.91 -14.29
C MET A 309 15.46 16.93 -13.68
N GLY A 310 15.64 16.90 -12.36
CA GLY A 310 16.70 17.61 -11.64
C GLY A 310 18.06 16.89 -11.68
N GLY A 311 18.17 15.76 -12.39
CA GLY A 311 19.42 15.01 -12.57
C GLY A 311 19.70 13.94 -11.52
N TRP A 312 18.72 13.62 -10.65
CA TRP A 312 18.90 12.54 -9.68
C TRP A 312 18.73 11.18 -10.36
N SER A 313 19.63 10.24 -10.07
CA SER A 313 19.45 8.84 -10.50
C SER A 313 18.29 8.19 -9.76
N GLU A 314 17.57 7.26 -10.41
CA GLU A 314 16.49 6.48 -9.83
C GLU A 314 16.86 5.85 -8.47
N LYS A 315 18.05 5.24 -8.37
CA LYS A 315 18.58 4.67 -7.11
C LYS A 315 18.70 5.69 -5.98
N LYS A 316 19.09 6.92 -6.31
CA LYS A 316 19.23 8.02 -5.34
C LYS A 316 17.85 8.44 -4.83
N ILE A 317 16.87 8.56 -5.72
CA ILE A 317 15.49 8.91 -5.36
C ILE A 317 14.92 7.83 -4.44
N ASP A 318 15.00 6.56 -4.85
CA ASP A 318 14.58 5.41 -4.06
C ASP A 318 15.19 5.41 -2.65
N THR A 319 16.52 5.57 -2.56
CA THR A 319 17.23 5.59 -1.28
C THR A 319 16.80 6.77 -0.39
N VAL A 320 16.74 8.00 -0.94
CA VAL A 320 16.36 9.19 -0.16
C VAL A 320 14.92 9.09 0.31
N PHE A 321 14.02 8.61 -0.55
CA PHE A 321 12.59 8.50 -0.22
C PHE A 321 12.39 7.45 0.88
N CYS A 322 13.11 6.34 0.83
CA CYS A 322 13.13 5.36 1.92
C CYS A 322 13.63 5.94 3.24
N ILE A 323 14.72 6.72 3.22
CA ILE A 323 15.25 7.37 4.44
C ILE A 323 14.22 8.34 5.02
N VAL A 324 13.63 9.20 4.19
CA VAL A 324 12.59 10.14 4.62
C VAL A 324 11.39 9.40 5.20
N ASN A 325 10.96 8.29 4.56
CA ASN A 325 9.85 7.50 5.05
C ASN A 325 10.16 6.78 6.38
N LEU A 326 11.40 6.31 6.57
CA LEU A 326 11.85 5.74 7.85
C LEU A 326 11.88 6.80 8.97
N VAL A 327 12.35 8.01 8.68
CA VAL A 327 12.30 9.13 9.65
C VAL A 327 10.86 9.45 10.02
N GLY A 328 9.96 9.56 9.04
CA GLY A 328 8.53 9.72 9.29
C GLY A 328 7.94 8.57 10.11
N GLY A 329 8.32 7.34 9.81
CA GLY A 329 7.95 6.14 10.55
C GLY A 329 8.39 6.16 12.02
N ILE A 330 9.64 6.57 12.30
CA ILE A 330 10.16 6.74 13.66
C ILE A 330 9.34 7.80 14.42
N ILE A 331 9.07 8.95 13.79
CA ILE A 331 8.25 9.99 14.39
C ILE A 331 6.84 9.45 14.68
N GLY A 332 6.26 8.67 13.76
CA GLY A 332 4.97 8.01 13.97
C GLY A 332 4.99 7.03 15.14
N ILE A 333 6.05 6.24 15.30
CA ILE A 333 6.19 5.30 16.42
C ILE A 333 6.24 6.06 17.75
N LEU A 334 7.05 7.11 17.82
CA LEU A 334 7.16 7.96 19.01
C LEU A 334 5.83 8.65 19.31
N LEU A 335 5.13 9.12 18.28
CA LEU A 335 3.82 9.76 18.41
C LEU A 335 2.78 8.80 18.99
N MET A 336 2.73 7.55 18.53
CA MET A 336 1.82 6.54 19.07
C MET A 336 2.20 6.14 20.50
N TYR A 337 3.50 6.01 20.78
CA TYR A 337 4.01 5.62 22.09
C TYR A 337 3.72 6.68 23.17
N TYR A 338 4.05 7.95 22.92
CA TYR A 338 3.83 9.05 23.87
C TYR A 338 2.41 9.62 23.81
N GLY A 339 1.71 9.43 22.69
CA GLY A 339 0.37 9.95 22.45
C GLY A 339 -0.75 9.25 23.20
N GLY A 340 -0.43 8.27 24.05
CA GLY A 340 -1.40 7.57 24.89
C GLY A 340 -2.17 6.45 24.17
N PHE A 341 -1.64 5.92 23.06
CA PHE A 341 -2.29 4.80 22.38
C PHE A 341 -2.24 3.55 23.27
N SER A 342 -3.41 3.11 23.72
CA SER A 342 -3.60 1.89 24.48
C SER A 342 -4.73 1.09 23.85
N ARG A 343 -4.55 -0.22 23.78
CA ARG A 343 -5.57 -1.19 23.37
C ARG A 343 -6.06 -2.01 24.53
#